data_AF-A0A8H2VR99-F1
#
_entry.id   AF-A0A8H2VR99-F1
#
_cell.length_a   1.000
_cell.length_b   1.000
_cell.length_c   1.000
_cell.angle_alpha   90.00
_cell.angle_beta   90.00
_cell.angle_gamma   90.00
#
_symmetry.space_group_name_H-M   'P 1'
#
loop_
_entity.id
_entity.type
_entity.pdbx_description
1 polymer ?
#
loop_
_entity_poly.entity_id
_entity_poly.type
_entity_poly.pdbx_seq_one_letter_code
_entity_poly.pdbx_strand_id
1 'polypeptide(L)'
;MFIATIPSVLYIDKLSRKPILTIDAIGMATCHIIIAVIVVKSRDSWDEHKAAEWAAVAMVWLFLIHFGYNWGPCAWILVAEIWPLSNRPYGIALGASSNWMNNFIVGQVTPDLLSGISYGAYIIFGLLTYSGAAFIWWGVPETKRLGLEEMDLVFGSEGVSRGDIERMEVVRREVGLDMIPGEMNTNGDVSPVTENKSERGEKIHAI
;
A
#
# COMPACT_ATOMS: atom_id res chain seq x y z
N MET A 1 -3.70 17.01 12.13
CA MET A 1 -3.82 15.77 11.34
C MET A 1 -5.01 15.78 10.38
N PHE A 2 -6.26 15.99 10.83
CA PHE A 2 -7.44 15.96 9.93
C PHE A 2 -7.33 16.86 8.69
N ILE A 3 -6.79 18.07 8.83
CA ILE A 3 -6.58 18.98 7.68
C ILE A 3 -5.54 18.41 6.70
N ALA A 4 -4.49 17.77 7.23
CA ALA A 4 -3.43 17.18 6.39
C ALA A 4 -3.93 16.00 5.57
N THR A 5 -5.02 15.33 5.96
CA THR A 5 -5.60 14.23 5.18
C THR A 5 -6.46 14.71 4.00
N ILE A 6 -6.92 15.97 3.99
CA ILE A 6 -7.80 16.49 2.92
C ILE A 6 -7.12 16.43 1.54
N PRO A 7 -5.87 16.90 1.38
CA PRO A 7 -5.19 16.79 0.09
C PRO A 7 -4.89 15.34 -0.27
N SER A 8 -4.72 14.44 0.71
CA SER A 8 -4.58 13.01 0.45
C SER A 8 -5.77 12.49 -0.34
N VAL A 9 -6.97 12.63 0.23
CA VAL A 9 -8.22 12.08 -0.33
C VAL A 9 -8.50 12.63 -1.73
N LEU A 10 -8.17 13.90 -1.99
CA LEU A 10 -8.41 14.54 -3.28
C LEU A 10 -7.47 14.08 -4.39
N TYR A 11 -6.24 13.70 -4.05
CA TYR A 11 -5.19 13.40 -5.03
C TYR A 11 -4.77 11.94 -5.06
N ILE A 12 -5.27 11.11 -4.14
CA ILE A 12 -4.82 9.73 -3.97
C ILE A 12 -4.91 8.95 -5.28
N ASP A 13 -5.97 9.07 -6.07
CA ASP A 13 -6.13 8.31 -7.32
C ASP A 13 -5.17 8.72 -8.44
N LYS A 14 -4.56 9.92 -8.36
CA LYS A 14 -3.61 10.42 -9.36
C LYS A 14 -2.16 10.09 -9.03
N LEU A 15 -1.92 9.72 -7.77
CA LEU A 15 -0.62 9.64 -7.13
C LEU A 15 -0.07 8.20 -7.18
N SER A 16 1.20 8.01 -7.55
CA SER A 16 1.82 6.67 -7.57
C SER A 16 2.16 6.24 -6.14
N ARG A 17 1.76 5.04 -5.72
CA ARG A 17 1.75 4.66 -4.30
C ARG A 17 3.17 4.51 -3.75
N LYS A 18 4.03 3.82 -4.50
CA LYS A 18 5.41 3.51 -4.10
C LYS A 18 6.29 4.76 -3.89
N PRO A 19 6.45 5.68 -4.86
CA PRO A 19 7.35 6.83 -4.68
C PRO A 19 6.87 7.76 -3.57
N ILE A 20 5.56 7.89 -3.40
CA ILE A 20 4.98 8.76 -2.37
C ILE A 20 5.24 8.20 -0.98
N LEU A 21 4.90 6.93 -0.75
CA LEU A 21 5.21 6.26 0.51
C LEU A 21 6.70 6.35 0.84
N THR A 22 7.57 6.21 -0.16
CA THR A 22 9.02 6.35 0.03
C THR A 22 9.42 7.77 0.44
N ILE A 23 8.91 8.80 -0.24
CA ILE A 23 9.20 10.21 0.07
C ILE A 23 8.72 10.55 1.48
N ASP A 24 7.52 10.11 1.86
CA ASP A 24 6.98 10.39 3.19
C ASP A 24 7.75 9.67 4.29
N ALA A 25 8.17 8.40 4.08
CA ALA A 25 9.06 7.73 5.03
C ALA A 25 10.39 8.46 5.19
N ILE A 26 11.00 8.92 4.09
CA ILE A 26 12.23 9.72 4.15
C ILE A 26 11.99 11.03 4.92
N GLY A 27 10.88 11.71 4.69
CA GLY A 27 10.51 12.93 5.41
C GLY A 27 10.34 12.69 6.91
N MET A 28 9.60 11.64 7.28
CA MET A 28 9.40 11.22 8.67
C MET A 28 10.72 10.83 9.36
N ALA A 29 11.55 10.03 8.69
CA ALA A 29 12.86 9.63 9.19
C ALA A 29 13.77 10.84 9.43
N THR A 30 13.79 11.78 8.48
CA THR A 30 14.57 13.03 8.58
C THR A 30 14.10 13.87 9.77
N CYS A 31 12.79 14.00 10.00
CA CYS A 31 12.25 14.68 11.18
C CYS A 31 12.75 14.05 12.48
N HIS A 32 12.76 12.71 12.56
CA HIS A 32 13.28 11.98 13.72
C HIS A 32 14.77 12.24 13.96
N ILE A 33 15.60 12.25 12.91
CA ILE A 33 17.02 12.56 13.04
C ILE A 33 17.25 14.01 13.49
N ILE A 34 16.49 14.98 12.96
CA ILE A 34 16.59 16.38 13.39
C ILE A 34 16.20 16.53 14.86
N ILE A 35 15.12 15.88 15.30
CA ILE A 35 14.72 15.87 16.71
C ILE A 35 15.83 15.27 17.58
N ALA A 36 16.44 14.16 17.16
CA ALA A 36 17.55 13.56 17.89
C ALA A 36 18.71 14.54 18.08
N VAL A 37 19.10 15.26 17.02
CA VAL A 37 20.18 16.27 17.08
C VAL A 37 19.81 17.42 18.02
N ILE A 38 18.57 17.91 17.97
CA ILE A 38 18.10 18.96 18.88
C ILE A 38 18.16 18.49 20.33
N VAL A 39 17.63 17.30 20.62
CA VAL A 39 17.62 16.75 21.98
C VAL A 39 19.03 16.52 22.51
N VAL A 40 19.97 16.05 21.69
CA VAL A 40 21.39 15.92 22.09
C VAL A 40 21.98 17.28 22.47
N LYS A 41 21.74 18.30 21.65
CA LYS A 41 22.38 19.62 21.84
C LYS A 41 21.77 20.45 22.96
N SER A 42 20.48 20.24 23.27
CA SER A 42 19.75 21.05 24.25
C SER A 42 19.51 20.34 25.59
N ARG A 43 20.01 19.10 25.75
CA ARG A 43 19.74 18.23 26.92
C ARG A 43 19.98 18.90 28.28
N ASP A 44 21.09 19.62 28.41
CA ASP A 44 21.56 20.16 29.69
C ASP A 44 21.17 21.62 29.92
N SER A 45 20.54 22.26 28.92
CA SER A 45 20.31 23.72 28.89
C SER A 45 19.03 24.11 28.13
N TRP A 46 17.93 23.38 28.33
CA TRP A 46 16.66 23.66 27.67
C TRP A 46 16.14 25.08 27.94
N ASP A 47 16.26 25.55 29.18
CA ASP A 47 15.79 26.89 29.58
C ASP A 47 16.50 28.04 28.87
N GLU A 48 17.74 27.82 28.41
CA GLU A 48 18.51 28.80 27.65
C GLU A 48 18.21 28.74 26.14
N HIS A 49 17.63 27.63 25.66
CA HIS A 49 17.46 27.32 24.23
C HIS A 49 15.98 27.17 23.82
N LYS A 50 15.12 28.12 24.20
CA LYS A 50 13.69 28.11 23.84
C LYS A 50 13.41 27.98 22.34
N ALA A 51 14.27 28.51 21.48
CA ALA A 51 14.13 28.34 20.03
C ALA A 51 14.30 26.87 19.59
N ALA A 52 15.19 26.12 20.24
CA ALA A 52 15.43 24.71 19.96
C ALA A 52 14.25 23.84 20.42
N GLU A 53 13.65 24.15 21.58
CA GLU A 53 12.41 23.52 22.05
C GLU A 53 11.29 23.64 21.00
N TRP A 54 11.01 24.87 20.55
CA TRP A 54 9.97 25.11 19.54
C TRP A 54 10.31 24.47 18.20
N ALA A 55 11.58 24.40 17.80
CA ALA A 55 12.00 23.70 16.61
C ALA A 55 11.72 22.19 16.70
N ALA A 56 11.98 21.55 17.85
CA ALA A 56 11.65 20.13 18.05
C ALA A 56 10.13 19.89 17.94
N VAL A 57 9.31 20.76 18.55
CA VAL A 57 7.85 20.71 18.43
C VAL A 57 7.41 20.86 16.97
N ALA A 58 8.00 21.81 16.23
CA ALA A 58 7.70 21.99 14.81
C ALA A 58 8.04 20.73 13.98
N MET A 59 9.15 20.06 14.27
CA MET A 59 9.52 18.80 13.60
C MET A 59 8.53 17.67 13.90
N VAL A 60 7.98 17.59 15.11
CA VAL A 60 6.91 16.63 15.45
C VAL A 60 5.66 16.91 14.59
N TRP A 61 5.28 18.18 14.42
CA TRP A 61 4.15 18.53 13.55
C TRP A 61 4.41 18.23 12.08
N LEU A 62 5.63 18.45 11.58
CA LEU A 62 6.01 18.07 10.22
C LEU A 62 5.95 16.55 10.03
N PHE A 63 6.42 15.77 11.00
CA PHE A 63 6.26 14.31 11.00
C PHE A 63 4.78 13.92 10.89
N LEU A 64 3.90 14.53 11.70
CA LEU A 64 2.46 14.27 11.65
C LEU A 64 1.81 14.65 10.32
N ILE A 65 2.34 15.67 9.63
CA ILE A 65 1.87 16.07 8.30
C ILE A 65 2.25 15.02 7.27
N HIS A 66 3.50 14.55 7.21
CA HIS A 66 3.90 13.47 6.30
C HIS A 66 3.11 12.18 6.56
N PHE A 67 2.91 11.84 7.84
CA PHE A 67 2.10 10.69 8.22
C PHE A 67 0.64 10.83 7.75
N GLY A 68 0.01 11.98 8.02
CA GLY A 68 -1.40 12.21 7.72
C GLY A 68 -1.68 12.44 6.24
N TYR A 69 -0.78 13.13 5.53
CA TYR A 69 -0.98 13.50 4.13
C TYR A 69 -0.94 12.29 3.21
N ASN A 70 -0.12 11.29 3.47
CA ASN A 70 0.05 10.20 2.51
C ASN A 70 0.25 8.85 3.18
N TRP A 71 1.17 8.75 4.13
CA TRP A 71 1.54 7.45 4.70
C TRP A 71 0.34 6.70 5.27
N GLY A 72 -0.48 7.37 6.09
CA GLY A 72 -1.67 6.81 6.72
C GLY A 72 -2.62 6.13 5.72
N PRO A 73 -3.27 6.88 4.81
CA PRO A 73 -4.22 6.30 3.88
C PRO A 73 -3.55 5.44 2.79
N CYS A 74 -2.41 5.85 2.23
CA CYS A 74 -1.78 5.12 1.13
C CYS A 74 -1.25 3.75 1.58
N ALA A 75 -0.77 3.60 2.82
CA ALA A 75 -0.27 2.31 3.30
C ALA A 75 -1.39 1.26 3.36
N TRP A 76 -2.58 1.64 3.85
CA TRP A 76 -3.74 0.73 3.89
C TRP A 76 -4.24 0.38 2.49
N ILE A 77 -4.24 1.34 1.57
CA ILE A 77 -4.61 1.11 0.17
C ILE A 77 -3.62 0.16 -0.51
N LEU A 78 -2.31 0.38 -0.34
CA LEU A 78 -1.29 -0.48 -0.90
C LEU A 78 -1.44 -1.93 -0.41
N VAL A 79 -1.71 -2.12 0.88
CA VAL A 79 -1.96 -3.46 1.44
C VAL A 79 -3.19 -4.10 0.80
N ALA A 80 -4.24 -3.35 0.46
CA ALA A 80 -5.41 -3.91 -0.22
C ALA A 80 -5.15 -4.23 -1.71
N GLU A 81 -4.32 -3.42 -2.38
CA GLU A 81 -4.00 -3.54 -3.80
C GLU A 81 -2.97 -4.64 -4.10
N ILE A 82 -2.06 -4.93 -3.16
CA ILE A 82 -0.97 -5.88 -3.40
C ILE A 82 -1.43 -7.33 -3.49
N TRP A 83 -2.60 -7.66 -2.93
CA TRP A 83 -3.06 -9.05 -2.89
C TRP A 83 -3.98 -9.39 -4.06
N PRO A 84 -3.81 -10.59 -4.66
CA PRO A 84 -4.75 -11.14 -5.63
C PRO A 84 -6.13 -11.32 -5.00
N LEU A 85 -7.19 -11.23 -5.81
CA LEU A 85 -8.59 -11.17 -5.34
C LEU A 85 -8.95 -12.30 -4.36
N SER A 86 -8.53 -13.53 -4.68
CA SER A 86 -8.80 -14.74 -3.90
C SER A 86 -8.15 -14.76 -2.51
N ASN A 87 -6.94 -14.19 -2.38
CA ASN A 87 -6.19 -14.20 -1.12
C ASN A 87 -6.24 -12.86 -0.36
N ARG A 88 -6.86 -11.83 -0.95
CA ARG A 88 -6.92 -10.48 -0.38
C ARG A 88 -7.43 -10.42 1.06
N PRO A 89 -8.51 -11.11 1.47
CA PRO A 89 -8.97 -11.04 2.85
C PRO A 89 -7.93 -11.54 3.86
N TYR A 90 -7.21 -12.63 3.52
CA TYR A 90 -6.14 -13.18 4.36
C TYR A 90 -4.94 -12.23 4.43
N GLY A 91 -4.55 -11.69 3.28
CA GLY A 91 -3.45 -10.72 3.20
C GLY A 91 -3.71 -9.44 3.98
N ILE A 92 -4.92 -8.88 3.89
CA ILE A 92 -5.34 -7.71 4.68
C ILE A 92 -5.36 -8.03 6.17
N ALA A 93 -5.88 -9.20 6.57
CA ALA A 93 -5.91 -9.61 7.98
C ALA A 93 -4.51 -9.78 8.57
N LEU A 94 -3.57 -10.38 7.82
CA LEU A 94 -2.16 -10.48 8.21
C LEU A 94 -1.49 -9.11 8.30
N GLY A 95 -1.73 -8.23 7.32
CA GLY A 95 -1.22 -6.85 7.34
C GLY A 95 -1.72 -6.08 8.56
N ALA A 96 -3.03 -6.14 8.84
CA ALA A 96 -3.64 -5.47 9.98
C ALA A 96 -3.16 -6.03 11.31
N SER A 97 -3.10 -7.35 11.47
CA SER A 97 -2.60 -7.97 12.72
C SER A 97 -1.14 -7.64 12.99
N SER A 98 -0.28 -7.65 11.96
CA SER A 98 1.11 -7.19 12.05
C SER A 98 1.21 -5.72 12.46
N ASN A 99 0.38 -4.85 11.86
CA ASN A 99 0.33 -3.43 12.23
C ASN A 99 -0.03 -3.22 13.70
N TRP A 100 -1.09 -3.86 14.18
CA TRP A 100 -1.53 -3.72 15.58
C TRP A 100 -0.53 -4.32 16.56
N MET A 101 0.09 -5.44 16.22
CA MET A 101 1.17 -6.03 17.01
C MET A 101 2.36 -5.07 17.12
N ASN A 102 2.80 -4.48 16.00
CA ASN A 102 3.90 -3.52 16.01
C ASN A 102 3.55 -2.26 16.81
N ASN A 103 2.33 -1.73 16.68
CA ASN A 103 1.87 -0.61 17.50
C ASN A 103 1.91 -0.92 19.00
N PHE A 104 1.53 -2.14 19.41
CA PHE A 104 1.62 -2.58 20.79
C PHE A 104 3.08 -2.60 21.28
N ILE A 105 3.98 -3.22 20.49
CA ILE A 105 5.41 -3.29 20.82
C ILE A 105 6.00 -1.89 20.95
N VAL A 106 5.79 -1.01 19.96
CA VAL A 106 6.28 0.37 19.99
C VAL A 106 5.69 1.13 21.18
N GLY A 107 4.40 0.96 21.47
CA GLY A 107 3.74 1.59 22.61
C GLY A 107 4.34 1.19 23.96
N GLN A 108 4.74 -0.08 24.12
CA GLN A 108 5.37 -0.57 25.34
C GLN A 108 6.85 -0.19 25.44
N VAL A 109 7.58 -0.25 24.33
CA VAL A 109 9.04 -0.09 24.29
C VAL A 109 9.47 1.39 24.29
N THR A 110 8.65 2.29 23.74
CA THR A 110 9.01 3.71 23.59
C THR A 110 9.30 4.44 24.91
N PRO A 111 8.49 4.28 25.98
CA PRO A 111 8.78 4.90 27.28
C PRO A 111 10.14 4.46 27.88
N ASP A 112 10.46 3.17 27.77
CA ASP A 112 11.74 2.61 28.23
C ASP A 112 12.91 3.16 27.41
N LEU A 113 12.73 3.28 26.09
CA LEU A 113 13.74 3.88 25.20
C LEU A 113 13.98 5.37 25.52
N LEU A 114 12.92 6.15 25.73
CA LEU A 114 13.03 7.57 26.03
C LEU A 114 13.66 7.83 27.40
N SER A 115 13.36 7.00 28.40
CA SER A 115 13.96 7.13 29.74
C SER A 115 15.41 6.62 29.79
N GLY A 116 15.73 5.54 29.07
CA GLY A 116 17.07 4.94 29.07
C GLY A 116 18.07 5.68 28.19
N ILE A 117 17.76 5.87 26.91
CA ILE A 117 18.70 6.41 25.90
C ILE A 117 18.30 7.78 25.36
N SER A 118 17.16 8.33 25.77
CA SER A 118 16.68 9.68 25.43
C SER A 118 16.72 9.97 23.92
N TYR A 119 17.70 10.73 23.44
CA TYR A 119 17.85 11.05 22.01
C TYR A 119 18.06 9.81 21.13
N GLY A 120 18.66 8.74 21.68
CA GLY A 120 18.90 7.50 20.96
C GLY A 120 17.61 6.84 20.47
N ALA A 121 16.48 7.09 21.14
CA ALA A 121 15.18 6.58 20.72
C ALA A 121 14.77 7.14 19.36
N TYR A 122 14.94 8.45 19.16
CA TYR A 122 14.64 9.11 17.89
C TYR A 122 15.58 8.68 16.77
N ILE A 123 16.85 8.38 17.07
CA ILE A 123 17.80 7.82 16.09
C ILE A 123 17.34 6.44 15.64
N ILE A 124 16.98 5.56 16.58
CA ILE A 124 16.50 4.20 16.27
C ILE A 124 15.25 4.27 15.40
N PHE A 125 14.27 5.08 15.77
CA PHE A 125 13.06 5.23 14.97
C PHE A 125 13.37 5.80 13.58
N GLY A 126 14.22 6.83 13.49
CA GLY A 126 14.63 7.39 12.20
C GLY A 126 15.31 6.36 11.30
N LEU A 127 16.24 5.56 11.82
CA LEU A 127 16.95 4.52 11.06
C LEU A 127 16.01 3.38 10.63
N LEU A 128 15.09 2.97 11.50
CA LEU A 128 14.06 1.97 11.15
C LEU A 128 13.14 2.50 10.05
N THR A 129 12.73 3.78 10.12
CA THR A 129 11.92 4.41 9.07
C THR A 129 12.69 4.55 7.75
N TYR A 130 13.98 4.89 7.76
CA TYR A 130 14.81 4.88 6.54
C TYR A 130 14.94 3.48 5.94
N SER A 131 15.13 2.47 6.79
CA SER A 131 15.17 1.07 6.35
C SER A 131 13.83 0.64 5.75
N GLY A 132 12.71 1.11 6.31
CA GLY A 132 11.38 0.96 5.74
C GLY A 132 11.22 1.64 4.38
N ALA A 133 11.74 2.86 4.21
CA ALA A 133 11.74 3.55 2.92
C ALA A 133 12.52 2.78 1.85
N ALA A 134 13.70 2.27 2.21
CA ALA A 134 14.51 1.40 1.37
C ALA A 134 13.74 0.12 0.97
N PHE A 135 13.09 -0.53 1.93
CA PHE A 135 12.26 -1.71 1.66
C PHE A 135 11.11 -1.39 0.71
N ILE A 136 10.42 -0.26 0.85
CA ILE A 136 9.36 0.14 -0.07
C ILE A 136 9.91 0.37 -1.47
N TRP A 137 11.07 1.04 -1.58
CA TRP A 137 11.66 1.33 -2.88
C TRP A 137 12.13 0.09 -3.64
N TRP A 138 12.66 -0.92 -2.96
CA TRP A 138 13.19 -2.13 -3.62
C TRP A 138 12.26 -3.34 -3.58
N GLY A 139 11.52 -3.53 -2.48
CA GLY A 139 10.72 -4.73 -2.23
C GLY A 139 9.25 -4.62 -2.65
N VAL A 140 8.72 -3.42 -2.85
CA VAL A 140 7.30 -3.23 -3.19
C VAL A 140 7.13 -2.97 -4.71
N PRO A 141 6.28 -3.74 -5.41
CA PRO A 141 5.92 -3.45 -6.80
C PRO A 141 5.02 -2.20 -6.88
N GLU A 142 5.08 -1.46 -7.99
CA GLU A 142 4.17 -0.31 -8.20
C GLU A 142 2.77 -0.84 -8.54
N THR A 143 1.76 -0.43 -7.78
CA THR A 143 0.35 -0.87 -7.95
C THR A 143 -0.46 0.06 -8.87
N LYS A 144 0.10 1.20 -9.27
CA LYS A 144 -0.61 2.18 -10.11
C LYS A 144 -0.92 1.60 -11.50
N ARG A 145 -2.21 1.65 -11.87
CA ARG A 145 -2.77 1.31 -13.19
C ARG A 145 -2.82 -0.18 -13.55
N LEU A 146 -2.61 -1.07 -12.59
CA LEU A 146 -2.92 -2.49 -12.80
C LEU A 146 -4.35 -2.76 -12.37
N GLY A 147 -5.13 -3.43 -13.22
CA GLY A 147 -6.41 -3.99 -12.83
C GLY A 147 -6.20 -5.02 -11.72
N LEU A 148 -7.17 -5.17 -10.81
CA LEU A 148 -7.07 -6.13 -9.71
C LEU A 148 -6.85 -7.59 -10.19
N GLU A 149 -7.26 -7.89 -11.42
CA GLU A 149 -7.05 -9.18 -12.10
C GLU A 149 -5.63 -9.33 -12.67
N GLU A 150 -4.94 -8.22 -12.98
CA GLU A 150 -3.57 -8.23 -13.50
C GLU A 150 -2.54 -8.40 -12.37
N MET A 151 -2.93 -8.19 -11.11
CA MET A 151 -2.07 -8.48 -9.96
C MET A 151 -1.75 -9.97 -9.83
N ASP A 152 -2.65 -10.86 -10.27
CA ASP A 152 -2.39 -12.31 -10.36
C ASP A 152 -1.22 -12.61 -11.31
N LEU A 153 -1.04 -11.81 -12.36
CA LEU A 153 0.07 -11.93 -13.32
C LEU A 153 1.39 -11.45 -12.73
N VAL A 154 1.38 -10.41 -11.89
CA VAL A 154 2.59 -9.88 -11.21
C VAL A 154 3.20 -10.92 -10.26
N PHE A 155 2.37 -11.73 -9.61
CA PHE A 155 2.81 -12.80 -8.72
C PHE A 155 2.94 -14.18 -9.40
N GLY A 156 2.72 -14.26 -10.72
CA GLY A 156 2.90 -15.48 -11.51
C GLY A 156 1.86 -16.57 -11.23
N SER A 157 0.68 -16.22 -10.70
CA SER A 157 -0.37 -17.19 -10.40
C SER A 157 -1.28 -17.44 -11.61
N GLU A 158 -0.77 -18.13 -12.64
CA GLU A 158 -1.61 -18.59 -13.76
C GLU A 158 -2.71 -19.58 -13.30
N GLY A 159 -2.50 -20.26 -12.17
CA GLY A 159 -3.38 -21.32 -11.68
C GLY A 159 -4.67 -20.87 -10.98
N VAL A 160 -4.66 -19.70 -10.31
CA VAL A 160 -5.83 -19.23 -9.53
C VAL A 160 -6.78 -18.41 -10.41
N SER A 161 -6.23 -17.59 -11.31
CA SER A 161 -6.97 -16.87 -12.35
C SER A 161 -7.80 -17.84 -13.23
N ARG A 162 -7.23 -18.99 -13.63
CA ARG A 162 -7.99 -20.03 -14.35
C ARG A 162 -9.18 -20.57 -13.55
N GLY A 163 -9.00 -20.83 -12.26
CA GLY A 163 -10.06 -21.35 -11.40
C GLY A 163 -11.20 -20.35 -11.18
N ASP A 164 -10.88 -19.05 -11.06
CA ASP A 164 -11.89 -18.01 -10.90
C ASP A 164 -12.58 -17.66 -12.24
N ILE A 165 -11.86 -17.69 -13.37
CA ILE A 165 -12.45 -17.60 -14.71
C ILE A 165 -13.39 -18.80 -14.96
N GLU A 166 -12.98 -20.03 -14.64
CA GLU A 166 -13.85 -21.21 -14.76
C GLU A 166 -15.09 -21.10 -13.88
N ARG A 167 -14.97 -20.61 -12.64
CA ARG A 167 -16.13 -20.37 -11.77
C ARG A 167 -17.05 -19.28 -12.33
N MET A 168 -16.49 -18.19 -12.84
CA MET A 168 -17.27 -17.12 -13.47
C MET A 168 -17.97 -17.62 -14.75
N GLU A 169 -17.33 -18.48 -15.54
CA GLU A 169 -17.94 -19.13 -16.70
C GLU A 169 -19.07 -20.08 -16.30
N VAL A 170 -18.92 -20.85 -15.22
CA VAL A 170 -19.97 -21.71 -14.67
C VAL A 170 -21.15 -20.87 -14.18
N VAL A 171 -20.90 -19.80 -13.41
CA VAL A 171 -21.95 -18.90 -12.93
C VAL A 171 -22.63 -18.18 -14.10
N ARG A 172 -21.87 -17.74 -15.11
CA ARG A 172 -22.43 -17.10 -16.31
C ARG A 172 -23.40 -18.04 -17.04
N ARG A 173 -23.02 -19.32 -17.13
CA ARG A 173 -23.85 -20.39 -17.69
C ARG A 173 -25.09 -20.68 -16.84
N GLU A 174 -24.94 -20.74 -15.53
CA GLU A 174 -26.05 -20.98 -14.59
C GLU A 174 -27.08 -19.83 -14.60
N VAL A 175 -26.62 -18.58 -14.72
CA VAL A 175 -27.48 -17.40 -14.76
C VAL A 175 -28.00 -17.13 -16.18
N GLY A 176 -27.61 -17.93 -17.17
CA GLY A 176 -28.08 -17.82 -18.55
C GLY A 176 -27.61 -16.55 -19.27
N LEU A 177 -26.52 -15.93 -18.82
CA LEU A 177 -25.96 -14.73 -19.45
C LEU A 177 -25.40 -15.00 -20.85
N ASP A 178 -25.12 -16.26 -21.17
CA ASP A 178 -24.75 -16.74 -22.51
C ASP A 178 -25.92 -16.63 -23.50
N MET A 179 -27.15 -16.57 -22.99
CA MET A 179 -28.38 -16.52 -23.78
C MET A 179 -28.85 -15.09 -24.05
N ILE A 180 -28.19 -14.07 -23.47
CA ILE A 180 -28.48 -12.66 -23.75
C ILE A 180 -27.72 -12.26 -25.03
N PRO A 181 -28.41 -12.03 -26.17
CA PRO A 181 -27.75 -11.64 -27.41
C PRO A 181 -27.26 -10.20 -27.26
N GLY A 182 -25.97 -10.05 -26.95
CA GLY A 182 -25.29 -8.77 -26.97
C GLY A 182 -24.77 -8.46 -28.36
N GLU A 183 -25.66 -8.06 -29.27
CA GLU A 183 -25.42 -7.05 -30.32
C GLU A 183 -26.75 -6.80 -31.06
N MET A 184 -27.43 -5.70 -30.74
CA MET A 184 -28.50 -5.18 -31.61
C MET A 184 -27.83 -4.59 -32.84
N ASN A 185 -27.75 -5.37 -33.92
CA ASN A 185 -27.57 -4.81 -35.25
C ASN A 185 -28.88 -4.12 -35.67
N THR A 186 -28.79 -3.05 -36.46
CA THR A 186 -29.89 -2.10 -36.76
C THR A 186 -31.14 -2.70 -37.42
N ASN A 187 -31.15 -4.00 -37.69
CA ASN A 187 -32.18 -4.72 -38.44
C ASN A 187 -32.88 -5.84 -37.66
N GLY A 188 -32.62 -6.02 -36.36
CA GLY A 188 -33.48 -6.82 -35.47
C GLY A 188 -33.44 -8.36 -35.61
N ASP A 189 -32.43 -8.95 -36.26
CA ASP A 189 -32.25 -10.40 -36.32
C ASP A 189 -31.11 -10.91 -35.41
N VAL A 190 -31.36 -12.02 -34.72
CA VAL A 190 -30.43 -12.69 -33.79
C VAL A 190 -29.69 -13.80 -34.53
N SER A 191 -28.36 -13.73 -34.59
CA SER A 191 -27.50 -14.81 -35.11
C SER A 191 -26.73 -15.49 -33.98
N PRO A 192 -26.70 -16.84 -33.92
CA PRO A 192 -25.94 -17.56 -32.90
C PRO A 192 -24.43 -17.46 -33.18
N VAL A 193 -23.64 -17.25 -32.12
CA VAL A 193 -22.18 -17.36 -32.18
C VAL A 193 -21.83 -18.83 -32.42
N THR A 194 -21.35 -19.12 -33.62
CA THR A 194 -20.81 -20.44 -33.97
C THR A 194 -19.50 -20.63 -33.23
N GLU A 195 -19.50 -21.56 -32.28
CA GLU A 195 -18.33 -21.99 -31.54
C GLU A 195 -17.39 -22.76 -32.48
N ASN A 196 -16.41 -22.08 -33.09
CA ASN A 196 -15.40 -22.74 -33.90
C ASN A 196 -14.31 -23.37 -32.99
N LYS A 197 -14.64 -24.50 -32.37
CA LYS A 197 -13.73 -25.31 -31.55
C LYS A 197 -12.84 -26.29 -32.35
N SER A 198 -12.79 -26.18 -33.68
CA SER A 198 -12.14 -27.20 -34.53
C SER A 198 -10.66 -26.97 -34.87
N GLU A 199 -10.06 -25.78 -34.67
CA GLU A 199 -8.71 -25.51 -35.23
C GLU A 199 -7.57 -25.37 -34.21
N ARG A 200 -7.83 -25.36 -32.89
CA ARG A 200 -6.77 -25.16 -31.88
C ARG A 200 -6.20 -26.44 -31.29
N GLY A 201 -6.77 -27.61 -31.62
CA GLY A 201 -6.27 -28.92 -31.18
C GLY A 201 -5.10 -29.47 -32.00
N GLU A 202 -5.01 -29.13 -33.30
CA GLU A 202 -4.00 -29.72 -34.20
C GLU A 202 -2.62 -29.04 -34.14
N LYS A 203 -2.52 -27.79 -33.68
CA LYS A 203 -1.22 -27.08 -33.65
C LYS A 203 -0.32 -27.38 -32.45
N ILE A 204 -0.80 -28.13 -31.44
CA ILE A 204 0.02 -28.52 -30.28
C ILE A 204 0.80 -29.82 -30.53
N HIS A 205 0.47 -30.57 -31.58
CA HIS A 205 1.21 -31.79 -31.96
C HIS A 205 2.28 -31.60 -33.04
N ALA A 206 2.57 -30.36 -33.44
CA ALA A 206 3.48 -30.07 -34.57
C ALA A 206 4.66 -29.13 -34.26
N ILE A 207 5.04 -28.93 -32.99
CA ILE A 207 6.33 -28.32 -32.60
C ILE A 207 6.94 -29.12 -31.46
#